data_AF-A0A0H4PA37-F1
#
_entry.id   AF-A0A0H4PA37-F1
#
_cell.length_a   1.000
_cell.length_b   1.000
_cell.length_c   1.000
_cell.angle_alpha   90.00
_cell.angle_beta   90.00
_cell.angle_gamma   90.00
#
_symmetry.space_group_name_H-M   'P 1'
#
loop_
_entity.id
_entity.type
_entity.pdbx_description
1 polymer ?
#
loop_
_entity_poly.entity_id
_entity_poly.type
_entity_poly.pdbx_seq_one_letter_code
_entity_poly.pdbx_strand_id
1 'polypeptide(L)'
;MKDELLNQIDEIVAELIKKNSIVTHDGRSGLYDSAISFLNSHGLIKNERNAYRYIINSPEIYNINEIGIREYLNENNRIKNLEITIKELTAINVDLQNKQLKRDVLFSTISFVVGAVITNIKDILILLEPILSFRIL
;
A
#
# COMPACT_ATOMS: atom_id res chain seq x y z
N MET A 1 1.79 -7.95 31.75
CA MET A 1 1.29 -6.64 31.27
C MET A 1 0.79 -6.65 29.82
N LYS A 2 1.62 -6.96 28.80
CA LYS A 2 1.15 -6.96 27.39
C LYS A 2 0.08 -8.02 27.13
N ASP A 3 0.30 -9.26 27.57
CA ASP A 3 -0.66 -10.36 27.35
C ASP A 3 -1.95 -10.18 28.17
N GLU A 4 -1.82 -9.66 29.39
CA GLU A 4 -2.98 -9.31 30.25
C GLU A 4 -3.87 -8.25 29.60
N LEU A 5 -3.28 -7.23 28.97
CA LEU A 5 -4.03 -6.22 28.23
C LEU A 5 -4.76 -6.82 27.03
N LEU A 6 -4.11 -7.69 26.27
CA LEU A 6 -4.74 -8.36 25.12
C LEU A 6 -5.92 -9.23 25.57
N ASN A 7 -5.75 -10.00 26.63
CA ASN A 7 -6.84 -10.80 27.20
C ASN A 7 -7.99 -9.89 27.69
N GLN A 8 -7.68 -8.77 28.32
CA GLN A 8 -8.69 -7.80 28.77
C GLN A 8 -9.46 -7.20 27.58
N ILE A 9 -8.80 -6.96 26.44
CA ILE A 9 -9.46 -6.51 25.21
C ILE A 9 -10.41 -7.58 24.69
N ASP A 10 -9.99 -8.85 24.63
CA ASP A 10 -10.85 -9.96 24.17
C ASP A 10 -12.08 -10.11 25.07
N GLU A 11 -11.92 -10.02 26.38
CA GLU A 11 -13.04 -10.03 27.34
C GLU A 11 -14.03 -8.90 27.09
N ILE A 12 -13.52 -7.69 26.87
CA ILE A 12 -14.35 -6.51 26.60
C ILE A 12 -15.07 -6.64 25.26
N VAL A 13 -14.42 -7.16 24.24
CA VAL A 13 -15.01 -7.41 22.91
C VAL A 13 -16.14 -8.43 23.01
N ALA A 14 -15.95 -9.52 23.75
CA ALA A 14 -17.00 -10.50 24.00
C ALA A 14 -18.18 -9.89 24.77
N GLU A 15 -17.91 -9.05 25.78
CA GLU A 15 -18.95 -8.32 26.52
C GLU A 15 -19.73 -7.36 25.61
N LEU A 16 -19.02 -6.59 24.76
CA LEU A 16 -19.59 -5.65 23.80
C LEU A 16 -20.52 -6.34 22.82
N ILE A 17 -20.14 -7.49 22.26
CA ILE A 17 -20.99 -8.24 21.32
C ILE A 17 -22.22 -8.79 22.02
N LYS A 18 -22.07 -9.30 23.25
CA LYS A 18 -23.19 -9.86 24.01
C LYS A 18 -24.20 -8.81 24.45
N LYS A 19 -23.74 -7.64 24.88
CA LYS A 19 -24.59 -6.59 25.49
C LYS A 19 -24.86 -5.40 24.57
N ASN A 20 -24.23 -5.37 23.40
CA ASN A 20 -24.22 -4.26 22.44
C ASN A 20 -23.67 -2.93 22.99
N SER A 21 -23.24 -2.91 24.26
CA SER A 21 -22.68 -1.74 24.93
C SER A 21 -21.99 -2.16 26.23
N ILE A 22 -21.05 -1.34 26.68
CA ILE A 22 -20.37 -1.47 27.96
C ILE A 22 -20.43 -0.14 28.70
N VAL A 23 -20.42 -0.18 30.03
CA VAL A 23 -20.47 1.02 30.87
C VAL A 23 -19.25 1.06 31.78
N THR A 24 -18.41 2.07 31.69
CA THR A 24 -17.30 2.29 32.63
C THR A 24 -17.84 2.91 33.92
N HIS A 25 -17.36 2.43 35.08
CA HIS A 25 -17.72 2.97 36.39
C HIS A 25 -16.43 3.24 37.17
N ASP A 26 -16.47 4.20 38.08
CA ASP A 26 -15.35 4.49 38.97
C ASP A 26 -15.03 3.24 39.82
N GLY A 27 -13.82 2.71 39.67
CA GLY A 27 -13.38 1.48 40.36
C GLY A 27 -12.91 0.33 39.45
N ARG A 28 -12.88 0.51 38.12
CA ARG A 28 -12.27 -0.49 37.22
C ARG A 28 -10.74 -0.44 37.27
N SER A 29 -10.10 -1.56 36.91
CA SER A 29 -8.64 -1.66 36.90
C SER A 29 -8.05 -0.78 35.80
N GLY A 30 -6.83 -0.27 35.99
CA GLY A 30 -6.13 0.50 34.94
C GLY A 30 -5.90 -0.28 33.64
N LEU A 31 -5.93 -1.63 33.71
CA LEU A 31 -5.91 -2.50 32.53
C LEU A 31 -7.21 -2.39 31.71
N TYR A 32 -8.36 -2.33 32.38
CA TYR A 32 -9.65 -2.17 31.73
C TYR A 32 -9.71 -0.84 30.97
N ASP A 33 -9.33 0.26 31.62
CA ASP A 33 -9.34 1.58 30.99
C ASP A 33 -8.35 1.67 29.81
N SER A 34 -7.20 0.99 29.93
CA SER A 34 -6.24 0.87 28.83
C SER A 34 -6.82 0.11 27.64
N ALA A 35 -7.58 -0.95 27.88
CA ALA A 35 -8.25 -1.72 26.81
C ALA A 35 -9.36 -0.91 26.13
N ILE A 36 -10.15 -0.15 26.89
CA ILE A 36 -11.14 0.80 26.33
C ILE A 36 -10.48 1.88 25.50
N SER A 37 -9.40 2.48 26.02
CA SER A 37 -8.63 3.49 25.31
C SER A 37 -8.04 2.95 24.00
N PHE A 38 -7.53 1.71 24.02
CA PHE A 38 -7.07 1.03 22.82
C PHE A 38 -8.20 0.88 21.79
N LEU A 39 -9.34 0.30 22.17
CA LEU A 39 -10.47 0.09 21.26
C LEU A 39 -11.02 1.41 20.71
N ASN A 40 -11.08 2.45 21.54
CA ASN A 40 -11.59 3.77 21.15
C ASN A 40 -10.62 4.50 20.21
N SER A 41 -9.31 4.44 20.47
CA SER A 41 -8.28 5.06 19.63
C SER A 41 -8.16 4.40 18.25
N HIS A 42 -8.50 3.12 18.15
CA HIS A 42 -8.60 2.38 16.87
C HIS A 42 -9.99 2.53 16.20
N GLY A 43 -10.89 3.34 16.76
CA GLY A 43 -12.22 3.59 16.20
C GLY A 43 -13.18 2.39 16.25
N LEU A 44 -12.83 1.35 17.00
CA LEU A 44 -13.60 0.11 17.12
C LEU A 44 -14.86 0.32 17.96
N ILE A 45 -14.75 1.13 19.01
CA ILE A 45 -15.86 1.60 19.84
C ILE A 45 -15.99 3.13 19.76
N LYS A 46 -17.15 3.64 20.19
CA LYS A 46 -17.36 5.07 20.41
C LYS A 46 -18.09 5.31 21.72
N ASN A 47 -17.81 6.45 22.33
CA ASN A 47 -18.54 6.92 23.50
C ASN A 47 -19.92 7.45 23.07
N GLU A 48 -20.97 6.94 23.68
CA GLU A 48 -22.35 7.35 23.44
C GLU A 48 -22.76 8.37 24.51
N ARG A 49 -22.87 9.66 24.14
CA ARG A 49 -23.43 10.87 24.85
C ARG A 49 -23.33 10.96 26.39
N ASN A 50 -23.57 9.90 27.14
CA ASN A 50 -23.10 9.66 28.49
C ASN A 50 -21.63 9.23 28.48
N ALA A 51 -20.75 10.01 29.12
CA ALA A 51 -19.29 9.85 29.17
C ALA A 51 -18.79 8.45 29.62
N TYR A 52 -19.68 7.58 30.08
CA TYR A 52 -19.39 6.28 30.64
C TYR A 52 -19.91 5.12 29.79
N ARG A 53 -20.56 5.34 28.66
CA ARG A 53 -21.10 4.24 27.84
C ARG A 53 -20.39 4.16 26.50
N TYR A 54 -19.90 2.97 26.16
CA TYR A 54 -19.30 2.70 24.86
C TYR A 54 -20.12 1.68 24.07
N ILE A 55 -20.26 1.93 22.78
CA ILE A 55 -20.96 1.08 21.83
C ILE A 55 -20.03 0.69 20.68
N ILE A 56 -20.36 -0.39 20.00
CA ILE A 56 -19.66 -0.83 18.80
C ILE A 56 -19.77 0.27 17.74
N ASN A 57 -18.63 0.62 17.14
CA ASN A 57 -18.54 1.60 16.06
C ASN A 57 -18.03 1.00 14.75
N SER A 58 -17.22 -0.06 14.82
CA SER A 58 -16.70 -0.77 13.65
C SER A 58 -17.13 -2.25 13.64
N PRO A 59 -17.50 -2.81 12.46
CA PRO A 59 -17.74 -4.24 12.32
C PRO A 59 -16.47 -5.08 12.59
N GLU A 60 -15.28 -4.49 12.60
CA GLU A 60 -14.03 -5.18 12.91
C GLU A 60 -14.00 -5.79 14.31
N ILE A 61 -14.86 -5.32 15.23
CA ILE A 61 -15.06 -5.94 16.54
C ILE A 61 -15.51 -7.40 16.42
N TYR A 62 -16.33 -7.73 15.42
CA TYR A 62 -16.76 -9.12 15.19
C TYR A 62 -15.62 -10.02 14.74
N ASN A 63 -14.71 -9.48 13.91
CA ASN A 63 -13.50 -10.21 13.50
C ASN A 63 -12.61 -10.47 14.72
N ILE A 64 -12.34 -9.45 15.53
CA ILE A 64 -11.56 -9.60 16.77
C ILE A 64 -12.18 -10.66 17.69
N ASN A 65 -13.51 -10.73 17.79
CA ASN A 65 -14.16 -11.77 18.59
C ASN A 65 -14.04 -13.18 18.03
N GLU A 66 -13.93 -13.32 16.71
CA GLU A 66 -13.78 -14.62 16.05
C GLU A 66 -12.35 -15.15 16.15
N ILE A 67 -11.35 -14.30 15.91
CA ILE A 67 -9.93 -14.72 15.82
C ILE A 67 -9.06 -14.31 17.02
N GLY A 68 -9.57 -13.45 17.90
CA GLY A 68 -8.83 -12.85 19.02
C GLY A 68 -7.98 -11.65 18.62
N ILE A 69 -7.79 -10.70 19.54
CA ILE A 69 -7.06 -9.45 19.28
C ILE A 69 -5.61 -9.69 18.85
N ARG A 70 -4.98 -10.75 19.36
CA ARG A 70 -3.59 -11.09 19.03
C ARG A 70 -3.44 -11.40 17.54
N GLU A 71 -4.32 -12.26 17.02
CA GLU A 71 -4.24 -12.69 15.64
C GLU A 71 -4.66 -11.55 14.71
N TYR A 72 -5.71 -10.82 15.07
CA TYR A 72 -6.13 -9.63 14.34
C TYR A 72 -4.99 -8.60 14.17
N LEU A 73 -4.21 -8.35 15.23
CA LEU A 73 -3.06 -7.45 15.15
C LEU A 73 -1.93 -8.01 14.28
N ASN A 74 -1.69 -9.32 14.32
CA ASN A 74 -0.71 -9.97 13.46
C ASN A 74 -1.09 -9.89 11.98
N GLU A 75 -2.35 -10.20 11.64
CA GLU A 75 -2.86 -10.11 10.28
C GLU A 75 -2.79 -8.68 9.74
N ASN A 76 -3.22 -7.70 10.52
CA ASN A 76 -3.14 -6.30 10.12
C ASN A 76 -1.70 -5.83 9.87
N ASN A 77 -0.75 -6.26 10.70
CA ASN A 77 0.66 -5.97 10.48
C ASN A 77 1.17 -6.66 9.20
N ARG A 78 0.73 -7.90 8.94
CA ARG A 78 1.08 -8.60 7.70
C ARG A 78 0.54 -7.89 6.46
N ILE A 79 -0.71 -7.42 6.51
CA ILE A 79 -1.34 -6.66 5.42
C ILE A 79 -0.56 -5.37 5.15
N LYS A 80 -0.23 -4.59 6.20
CA LYS A 80 0.57 -3.37 6.05
C LYS A 80 1.94 -3.64 5.42
N ASN A 81 2.61 -4.72 5.83
CA ASN A 81 3.89 -5.10 5.23
C ASN A 81 3.74 -5.47 3.75
N LEU A 82 2.69 -6.23 3.40
CA LEU A 82 2.39 -6.58 2.01
C LEU A 82 2.08 -5.33 1.17
N GLU A 83 1.33 -4.36 1.70
CA GLU A 83 1.08 -3.09 1.02
C GLU A 83 2.37 -2.31 0.74
N ILE A 84 3.32 -2.30 1.68
CA ILE A 84 4.63 -1.68 1.48
C ILE A 84 5.38 -2.40 0.35
N THR A 85 5.45 -3.73 0.38
CA THR A 85 6.09 -4.52 -0.68
C THR A 85 5.44 -4.29 -2.04
N ILE A 86 4.10 -4.22 -2.10
CA ILE A 86 3.39 -3.91 -3.35
C ILE A 86 3.77 -2.53 -3.86
N LYS A 87 3.86 -1.51 -2.99
CA LYS A 87 4.26 -0.16 -3.39
C LYS A 87 5.69 -0.14 -3.94
N GLU A 88 6.62 -0.83 -3.29
CA GLU A 88 8.01 -0.94 -3.75
C GLU A 88 8.11 -1.64 -5.10
N LEU A 89 7.45 -2.79 -5.27
CA LEU A 89 7.43 -3.53 -6.53
C LEU A 89 6.75 -2.73 -7.65
N THR A 90 5.72 -1.95 -7.32
CA THR A 90 5.04 -1.06 -8.27
C THR A 90 5.99 0.04 -8.73
N ALA A 91 6.72 0.66 -7.83
CA ALA A 91 7.71 1.69 -8.18
C ALA A 91 8.83 1.13 -9.08
N ILE A 92 9.35 -0.06 -8.77
CA ILE A 92 10.34 -0.77 -9.60
C ILE A 92 9.76 -1.07 -10.99
N ASN A 93 8.54 -1.58 -11.07
CA ASN A 93 7.91 -1.92 -12.34
C ASN A 93 7.70 -0.67 -13.22
N VAL A 94 7.25 0.44 -12.63
CA VAL A 94 7.12 1.73 -13.34
C VAL A 94 8.47 2.22 -13.88
N ASP A 95 9.55 2.13 -13.11
CA ASP A 95 10.89 2.51 -13.57
C ASP A 95 11.36 1.62 -14.74
N LEU A 96 11.14 0.31 -14.65
CA LEU A 96 11.48 -0.64 -15.71
C LEU A 96 10.68 -0.38 -17.00
N GLN A 97 9.37 -0.12 -16.89
CA GLN A 97 8.53 0.24 -18.03
C GLN A 97 9.02 1.53 -18.70
N ASN A 98 9.37 2.54 -17.92
CA ASN A 98 9.93 3.79 -18.45
C ASN A 98 11.26 3.56 -19.19
N LYS A 99 12.12 2.67 -18.67
CA LYS A 99 13.38 2.30 -19.34
C LYS A 99 13.13 1.57 -20.67
N GLN A 100 12.14 0.67 -20.70
CA GLN A 100 11.76 -0.04 -21.93
C GLN A 100 11.19 0.93 -22.97
N LEU A 101 10.24 1.79 -22.58
CA LEU A 101 9.68 2.83 -23.45
C LEU A 101 10.75 3.74 -24.05
N LYS A 102 11.71 4.20 -23.24
CA LYS A 102 12.83 5.03 -23.75
C LYS A 102 13.64 4.30 -24.81
N ARG A 103 13.93 3.01 -24.60
CA ARG A 103 14.68 2.19 -25.55
C ARG A 103 13.89 1.97 -26.85
N ASP A 104 12.59 1.71 -26.75
CA ASP A 104 11.74 1.48 -27.92
C ASP A 104 11.60 2.75 -28.76
N VAL A 105 11.44 3.91 -28.12
CA VAL A 105 11.46 5.23 -28.79
C VAL A 105 12.80 5.48 -29.48
N LEU A 106 13.92 5.17 -28.82
CA LEU A 106 15.25 5.33 -29.40
C LEU A 106 15.42 4.46 -30.65
N PHE A 107 15.09 3.17 -30.56
CA PHE A 107 15.20 2.27 -31.71
C PHE A 107 14.24 2.64 -32.83
N SER A 108 13.01 3.07 -32.53
CA SER A 108 12.09 3.59 -33.54
C SER A 108 12.66 4.81 -34.27
N THR A 109 13.32 5.71 -33.56
CA THR A 109 13.97 6.89 -34.17
C THR A 109 15.12 6.47 -35.08
N ILE A 110 15.97 5.55 -34.62
CA ILE A 110 17.07 5.00 -35.43
C ILE A 110 16.52 4.32 -36.68
N SER A 111 15.50 3.46 -36.56
CA SER A 111 14.88 2.78 -37.68
C SER A 111 14.26 3.75 -38.68
N PHE A 112 13.65 4.84 -38.22
CA PHE A 112 13.13 5.90 -39.08
C PHE A 112 14.25 6.57 -39.89
N VAL A 113 15.34 6.97 -39.22
CA VAL A 113 16.49 7.61 -39.89
C VAL A 113 17.13 6.65 -40.91
N VAL A 114 17.38 5.40 -40.52
CA VAL A 114 17.95 4.38 -41.42
C VAL A 114 17.03 4.15 -42.62
N GLY A 115 15.72 4.06 -42.39
CA GLY A 115 14.73 3.95 -43.46
C GLY A 115 14.82 5.12 -44.44
N ALA A 116 14.87 6.36 -43.94
CA ALA A 116 15.00 7.55 -44.76
C ALA A 116 16.30 7.57 -45.60
N VAL A 117 17.43 7.15 -45.02
CA VAL A 117 18.71 7.05 -45.75
C VAL A 117 18.62 5.99 -46.85
N ILE A 118 18.08 4.80 -46.54
CA ILE A 118 17.94 3.71 -47.52
C ILE A 118 17.02 4.11 -48.67
N THR A 119 15.89 4.76 -48.39
CA THR A 119 14.96 5.20 -49.45
C THR A 119 15.61 6.22 -50.39
N ASN A 120 16.50 7.07 -49.89
CA ASN A 120 17.15 8.14 -50.66
C ASN A 120 18.60 7.84 -51.05
N ILE A 121 19.03 6.57 -50.99
CA ILE A 121 20.44 6.18 -51.14
C ILE A 121 21.05 6.62 -52.48
N LYS A 122 20.25 6.62 -53.56
CA LYS A 122 20.70 7.02 -54.91
C LYS A 122 21.04 8.50 -54.96
N ASP A 123 20.16 9.36 -54.44
CA ASP A 123 20.36 10.80 -54.44
C ASP A 123 21.52 11.20 -53.52
N ILE A 124 21.68 10.51 -52.38
CA ILE A 124 22.83 10.69 -51.48
C ILE A 124 24.15 10.31 -52.17
N LEU A 125 24.19 9.19 -52.91
CA LEU A 125 25.38 8.75 -53.64
C LEU A 125 25.76 9.72 -54.75
N ILE A 126 24.79 10.25 -55.49
CA ILE A 126 25.00 11.29 -56.52
C ILE A 126 25.59 12.56 -55.89
N LEU A 127 25.13 12.95 -54.70
CA LEU A 127 25.64 14.12 -54.00
C LEU A 127 27.09 13.94 -53.48
N LEU A 128 27.49 12.70 -53.16
CA LEU A 128 28.81 12.35 -52.61
C LEU A 128 29.88 12.07 -53.67
N GLU A 129 29.47 11.77 -54.91
CA GLU A 129 30.34 11.44 -56.04
C GLU A 129 31.43 12.51 -56.34
N PRO A 130 31.14 13.83 -56.30
CA PRO A 130 32.15 14.87 -56.55
C PRO A 130 33.18 15.02 -55.42
N ILE A 131 32.80 14.67 -54.18
CA ILE A 131 33.66 14.81 -52.99
C ILE A 131 34.68 13.67 -52.93
N LEU A 132 34.27 12.46 -53.30
CA LEU A 132 35.13 11.27 -53.31
C LEU A 132 36.13 11.29 -54.48
N SER A 133 35.72 11.81 -55.62
CA SER A 133 36.59 11.93 -56.80
C SER A 133 37.73 12.94 -56.64
N PHE A 134 37.59 13.93 -55.74
CA PHE A 134 38.63 14.90 -55.41
C PHE A 134 39.73 14.37 -54.48
N ARG A 135 39.54 13.20 -53.84
CA ARG A 135 40.48 12.63 -52.84
C ARG A 135 41.44 11.57 -53.40
N ILE A 136 41.30 11.20 -54.68
CA ILE A 136 42.12 10.15 -55.34
C ILE A 136 43.17 10.75 -56.30
N LEU A 137 43.25 12.08 -56.41
CA LEU A 137 44.34 12.82 -57.08
C LEU A 137 45.24 13.49 -56.04
#